data_AF-A0A7C5NJ40-F1
#
_entry.id   AF-A0A7C5NJ40-F1
#
_cell.length_a   1.000
_cell.length_b   1.000
_cell.length_c   1.000
_cell.angle_alpha   90.00
_cell.angle_beta   90.00
_cell.angle_gamma   90.00
#
_symmetry.space_group_name_H-M   'P 1'
#
loop_
_entity.id
_entity.type
_entity.pdbx_description
1 polymer ?
#
loop_
_entity_poly.entity_id
_entity_poly.type
_entity_poly.pdbx_seq_one_letter_code
_entity_poly.pdbx_strand_id
1 'polypeptide(L)' 'MQEKLIVKTMAEYAAEGKEPDILYWVGCAGSYDARAQKVSKAFAKLLNKAGVSFAILGS' A
#
# COMPACT_ATOMS: atom_id res chain seq x y z
N MET A 1 -15.35 9.50 -8.95
CA MET A 1 -15.12 9.71 -7.51
C MET A 1 -13.70 9.28 -7.20
N GLN A 2 -12.80 10.22 -6.86
CA GLN A 2 -11.39 9.89 -6.62
C GLN A 2 -11.28 9.45 -5.15
N GLU A 3 -11.40 8.15 -4.89
CA GLU A 3 -11.16 7.57 -3.55
C GLU A 3 -9.73 7.91 -3.11
N LYS A 4 -9.60 8.59 -1.97
CA LYS A 4 -8.31 8.87 -1.33
C LYS A 4 -7.66 7.54 -0.98
N LEU A 5 -6.62 7.18 -1.73
CA LEU A 5 -5.74 6.05 -1.43
C LEU A 5 -4.89 6.44 -0.23
N ILE A 6 -5.16 5.85 0.94
CA ILE A 6 -4.29 5.98 2.11
C ILE A 6 -3.30 4.82 2.02
N VAL A 7 -2.06 5.13 1.69
CA VAL A 7 -0.97 4.16 1.64
C VAL A 7 0.12 4.71 2.54
N LYS A 8 0.37 4.03 3.66
CA LYS A 8 1.47 4.36 4.56
C LYS A 8 2.63 3.42 4.31
N THR A 9 3.83 3.91 4.50
CA THR A 9 5.04 3.08 4.47
C THR A 9 5.24 2.39 5.82
N MET A 10 6.01 1.30 5.85
CA MET A 10 6.43 0.68 7.11
C MET A 10 7.16 1.67 8.03
N ALA A 11 7.89 2.62 7.44
CA ALA A 11 8.61 3.65 8.19
C ALA A 11 7.64 4.60 8.92
N GLU A 12 6.54 4.98 8.29
CA GLU A 12 5.51 5.83 8.93
C GLU A 12 4.79 5.09 10.07
N TYR A 13 4.47 3.81 9.87
CA TYR A 13 3.90 2.98 10.93
C TYR A 13 4.85 2.86 12.13
N ALA A 14 6.14 2.58 11.88
CA ALA A 14 7.15 2.53 12.92
C ALA A 14 7.32 3.88 13.65
N ALA A 15 7.28 5.00 12.93
CA ALA A 15 7.35 6.33 13.51
C ALA A 15 6.13 6.67 14.38
N GLU A 16 4.95 6.17 14.03
CA GLU A 16 3.73 6.26 14.85
C GLU A 16 3.70 5.26 16.02
N GLY A 17 4.68 4.35 16.12
CA GLY A 17 4.67 3.27 17.11
C GLY A 17 3.54 2.26 16.89
N LYS A 18 3.04 2.15 15.66
CA LYS A 18 1.97 1.23 15.25
C LYS A 18 2.51 0.17 14.32
N GLU A 19 1.98 -1.03 14.40
CA GLU A 19 2.29 -2.11 13.47
C GLU A 19 1.10 -2.32 12.53
N PRO A 20 1.32 -2.37 11.21
CA PRO A 20 0.26 -2.71 10.27
C PRO A 20 -0.08 -4.20 10.36
N ASP A 21 -1.34 -4.56 10.09
CA ASP A 21 -1.76 -5.96 10.04
C ASP A 21 -1.11 -6.70 8.86
N ILE A 22 -0.87 -6.00 7.74
CA ILE A 22 -0.32 -6.58 6.52
C ILE A 22 0.80 -5.71 5.94
N LEU A 23 1.88 -6.37 5.53
CA LEU A 23 2.90 -5.77 4.69
C LEU A 23 2.66 -6.10 3.22
N TYR A 24 2.21 -5.12 2.45
CA TYR A 24 2.07 -5.24 1.01
C TYR A 24 3.39 -4.91 0.31
N TRP A 25 4.20 -5.94 0.06
CA TRP A 25 5.48 -5.78 -0.63
C TRP A 25 5.29 -5.75 -2.14
N VAL A 26 5.51 -4.58 -2.74
CA VAL A 26 5.48 -4.40 -4.20
C VAL A 26 6.86 -4.71 -4.76
N GLY A 27 6.98 -5.83 -5.49
CA GLY A 27 8.23 -6.19 -6.18
C GLY A 27 8.52 -5.33 -7.41
N CYS A 28 9.68 -5.54 -8.04
CA CYS A 28 10.19 -4.76 -9.17
C CYS A 28 9.16 -4.55 -10.30
N ALA A 29 8.41 -5.60 -10.68
CA ALA A 29 7.36 -5.48 -11.68
C ALA A 29 6.27 -4.47 -11.28
N GLY A 30 5.79 -4.52 -10.04
CA GLY A 30 4.78 -3.58 -9.53
C GLY A 30 5.28 -2.15 -9.34
N SER A 31 6.60 -1.95 -9.25
CA SER A 31 7.24 -0.63 -9.15
C SER A 31 7.57 -0.02 -10.50
N TYR A 32 7.94 -0.80 -11.52
CA TYR A 32 8.42 -0.28 -12.81
C TYR A 32 7.48 -0.53 -14.00
N ASP A 33 6.70 -1.62 -14.04
CA ASP A 33 5.77 -1.88 -15.14
C ASP A 33 4.44 -1.13 -14.91
N ALA A 34 4.05 -0.28 -15.86
CA ALA A 34 2.87 0.57 -15.76
C ALA A 34 1.54 -0.21 -15.66
N ARG A 35 1.47 -1.45 -16.16
CA ARG A 35 0.29 -2.31 -16.01
C ARG A 35 0.25 -2.92 -14.61
N ALA A 36 1.39 -3.41 -14.12
CA ALA A 36 1.50 -3.94 -12.77
C ALA A 36 1.24 -2.87 -11.70
N GLN A 37 1.71 -1.63 -11.91
CA GLN A 37 1.37 -0.49 -11.04
C GLN A 37 -0.15 -0.26 -10.93
N LYS A 38 -0.91 -0.45 -12.01
CA LYS A 38 -2.38 -0.31 -11.96
C LYS A 38 -3.00 -1.40 -11.09
N VAL A 39 -2.50 -2.63 -11.19
CA VAL A 39 -2.94 -3.75 -10.34
C VAL A 39 -2.62 -3.47 -8.87
N SER A 40 -1.39 -3.05 -8.55
CA SER A 40 -0.99 -2.73 -7.18
C SER A 40 -1.82 -1.59 -6.57
N LYS A 41 -2.11 -0.54 -7.36
CA LYS A 41 -2.99 0.57 -6.94
C LYS A 41 -4.43 0.10 -6.73
N ALA A 42 -4.95 -0.78 -7.58
CA ALA A 42 -6.28 -1.34 -7.42
C ALA A 42 -6.37 -2.20 -6.15
N PHE A 43 -5.34 -2.99 -5.85
CA PHE A 43 -5.27 -3.80 -4.65
C PHE A 43 -5.22 -2.95 -3.38
N ALA A 44 -4.38 -1.91 -3.36
CA ALA A 44 -4.33 -0.96 -2.25
C ALA A 44 -5.65 -0.23 -2.00
N LYS A 45 -6.45 0.05 -3.05
CA LYS A 45 -7.81 0.57 -2.90
C LYS A 45 -8.76 -0.42 -2.25
N LEU A 46 -8.69 -1.69 -2.64
CA LEU A 46 -9.52 -2.74 -2.03
C LEU A 46 -9.21 -2.89 -0.54
N LEU A 47 -7.92 -2.88 -0.17
CA LEU A 47 -7.50 -2.94 1.23
C LEU A 47 -8.00 -1.74 2.04
N ASN A 48 -7.90 -0.53 1.49
CA ASN A 48 -8.48 0.68 2.10
C ASN A 48 -9.99 0.54 2.32
N LYS A 49 -10.72 0.06 1.31
CA LYS A 49 -12.17 -0.10 1.36
C LYS A 49 -12.60 -1.20 2.33
N ALA A 50 -11.77 -2.22 2.50
CA ALA A 50 -11.96 -3.28 3.49
C ALA A 50 -11.59 -2.84 4.92
N GLY A 51 -11.05 -1.63 5.12
CA GLY A 51 -10.61 -1.14 6.43
C GLY A 51 -9.40 -1.88 6.99
N VAL A 52 -8.61 -2.53 6.12
CA VAL A 52 -7.43 -3.28 6.52
C VAL A 52 -6.25 -2.33 6.67
N SER A 53 -5.56 -2.39 7.80
CA SER A 53 -4.31 -1.66 8.01
C SER A 53 -3.20 -2.36 7.23
N PHE A 54 -2.67 -1.71 6.20
CA PHE A 54 -1.54 -2.24 5.45
C PHE A 54 -0.45 -1.18 5.27
N ALA A 55 0.79 -1.64 5.24
CA ALA A 55 1.93 -0.83 4.90
C ALA A 55 2.59 -1.34 3.63
N ILE A 56 3.35 -0.48 2.96
CA ILE A 56 4.23 -0.86 1.86
C ILE A 56 5.70 -0.76 2.28
N LEU A 57 6.53 -1.63 1.68
CA LEU A 57 7.98 -1.55 1.75
C LEU A 57 8.47 -0.69 0.57
N GLY A 58 8.86 0.55 0.86
CA GLY A 58 9.36 1.49 -0.14
C GLY A 58 9.25 2.94 0.32
N SER A 59 9.83 3.84 -0.48
CA SER A 59 9.74 5.30 -0.34
C SER A 59 8.76 5.88 -1.36
#